data_AF-A0A3B9BD04-F1
#
_entry.id   AF-A0A3B9BD04-F1
#
_cell.length_a   1.000
_cell.length_b   1.000
_cell.length_c   1.000
_cell.angle_alpha   90.00
_cell.angle_beta   90.00
_cell.angle_gamma   90.00
#
_symmetry.space_group_name_H-M   'P 1'
#
loop_
_entity.id
_entity.type
_entity.pdbx_description
1 polymer ?
#
loop_
_entity_poly.entity_id
_entity_poly.type
_entity_poly.pdbx_seq_one_letter_code
_entity_poly.pdbx_strand_id
1 'polypeptide(L)'
;GPLGSASIVAAEAGSRGKSSDVDAHCQTERILLHRSQKNEAGEIEAKDEFIDLEDEPDHDELCRREQLFFLDGITGKADLTEHQNSAIRASEIVLAADESFRSGKTLNL
;
A
#
# COMPACT_ATOMS: atom_id res chain seq x y z
N GLY A 1 6.36 4.91 15.45
CA GLY A 1 5.98 4.31 16.75
C GLY A 1 7.13 4.35 17.74
N PRO A 2 6.97 3.78 18.94
CA PRO A 2 7.98 3.85 20.02
C PRO A 2 9.34 3.23 19.64
N LEU A 3 9.35 2.29 18.68
CA LEU A 3 10.56 1.63 18.16
C LEU A 3 11.17 2.30 16.91
N GLY A 4 10.57 3.40 16.44
CA GLY A 4 10.99 4.09 15.23
C GLY A 4 9.91 4.13 14.15
N SER A 5 10.29 4.30 12.89
CA SER A 5 9.38 4.41 11.73
C SER A 5 9.94 3.67 10.52
N ALA A 6 9.08 3.34 9.56
CA ALA A 6 9.48 2.76 8.29
C ALA A 6 8.93 3.62 7.15
N SER A 7 9.72 3.75 6.10
CA SER A 7 9.36 4.46 4.87
C SER A 7 9.51 3.50 3.69
N ILE A 8 8.57 3.52 2.75
CA ILE A 8 8.74 2.88 1.45
C ILE A 8 9.62 3.79 0.59
N VAL A 9 10.68 3.24 0.00
CA VAL A 9 11.63 3.97 -0.82
C VAL A 9 11.76 3.32 -2.19
N ALA A 10 11.10 3.93 -3.17
CA ALA A 10 11.28 3.61 -4.58
C ALA A 10 12.56 4.29 -5.09
N ALA A 11 13.64 3.52 -5.18
CA ALA A 11 14.92 3.95 -5.68
C ALA A 11 15.05 3.96 -7.21
N GLU A 12 14.38 3.04 -7.92
CA GLU A 12 14.39 2.96 -9.38
C GLU A 12 13.02 3.28 -10.00
N ALA A 13 11.92 2.78 -9.43
CA ALA A 13 10.55 3.00 -9.85
C ALA A 13 10.13 4.48 -9.74
N GLY A 14 10.71 5.20 -8.77
CA GLY A 14 10.52 6.65 -8.61
C GLY A 14 11.27 7.51 -9.64
N SER A 15 12.10 6.90 -10.50
CA SER A 15 12.92 7.63 -11.46
C SER A 15 12.12 8.23 -12.62
N ARG A 16 12.63 9.34 -13.18
CA ARG A 16 11.94 10.09 -14.25
C ARG A 16 11.77 9.21 -15.50
N GLY A 17 10.52 9.03 -15.93
CA GLY A 17 10.18 8.24 -17.13
C GLY A 17 9.58 6.86 -16.82
N LYS A 18 9.60 6.43 -15.56
CA LYS A 18 8.97 5.17 -15.11
C LYS A 18 7.48 5.29 -14.76
N SER A 19 6.91 6.49 -14.78
CA SER A 19 5.48 6.70 -14.49
C SER A 19 4.52 6.00 -15.47
N SER A 20 4.96 5.68 -16.68
CA SER A 20 4.16 4.91 -17.66
C SER A 20 4.52 3.43 -17.71
N ASP A 21 5.49 3.00 -16.90
CA ASP A 21 5.90 1.61 -16.75
C ASP A 21 4.96 0.96 -15.73
N VAL A 22 4.16 -0.01 -16.17
CA VAL A 22 3.09 -0.60 -15.35
C VAL A 22 3.67 -1.39 -14.19
N ASP A 23 4.81 -2.05 -14.39
CA ASP A 23 5.46 -2.85 -13.36
C ASP A 23 6.05 -1.99 -12.24
N ALA A 24 6.49 -0.76 -12.55
CA ALA A 24 7.01 0.18 -11.56
C ALA A 24 5.94 0.66 -10.56
N HIS A 25 4.64 0.52 -10.86
CA HIS A 25 3.57 0.88 -9.92
C HIS A 25 3.29 -0.19 -8.88
N CYS A 26 3.76 -1.41 -9.10
CA CYS A 26 3.49 -2.56 -8.25
C CYS A 26 4.63 -2.85 -7.26
N GLN A 27 5.79 -2.21 -7.45
CA GLN A 27 7.02 -2.45 -6.70
C GLN A 27 7.16 -1.49 -5.51
N THR A 28 7.43 -2.04 -4.33
CA THR A 28 7.80 -1.32 -3.11
C THR A 28 9.31 -1.03 -3.10
N GLU A 29 10.09 -1.89 -3.76
CA GLU A 29 11.55 -1.93 -3.87
C GLU A 29 12.30 -2.06 -2.55
N ARG A 30 12.20 -1.05 -1.68
CA ARG A 30 12.94 -1.01 -0.41
C ARG A 30 12.12 -0.43 0.71
N ILE A 31 12.40 -0.91 1.91
CA ILE A 31 11.94 -0.28 3.15
C ILE A 31 13.13 0.37 3.83
N LEU A 32 13.03 1.67 4.10
CA LEU A 32 13.95 2.39 4.97
C LEU A 32 13.42 2.35 6.41
N LEU A 33 14.11 1.59 7.26
CA LEU A 33 13.78 1.46 8.66
C LEU A 33 14.58 2.47 9.50
N HIS A 34 13.87 3.41 10.11
CA HIS A 34 14.39 4.34 11.09
C HIS A 34 14.22 3.77 12.48
N ARG A 35 15.30 3.56 13.22
CA ARG A 35 15.27 3.03 14.60
C ARG A 35 15.36 4.15 15.62
N SER A 36 14.58 4.06 16.71
CA SER A 36 14.53 5.09 17.76
C SER A 36 15.49 4.85 18.94
N GLN A 37 16.37 3.84 18.87
CA GLN A 37 17.27 3.49 19.96
C GLN A 37 18.23 4.63 20.27
N LYS A 38 18.34 4.96 21.57
CA LYS A 38 19.21 6.01 22.08
C LYS A 38 20.28 5.45 23.00
N ASN A 39 21.48 6.04 22.95
CA ASN A 39 22.56 5.73 23.87
C ASN A 39 22.29 6.33 25.27
N GLU A 40 23.21 6.09 26.22
CA GLU A 40 23.14 6.64 27.59
C GLU A 40 23.14 8.18 27.64
N ALA A 41 23.63 8.86 26.59
CA ALA A 41 23.60 10.31 26.45
C ALA A 41 22.27 10.83 25.85
N GLY A 42 21.33 9.95 25.49
CA GLY A 42 20.05 10.30 24.90
C GLY A 42 20.08 10.62 23.40
N GLU A 43 21.21 10.38 22.74
CA GLU A 43 21.40 10.56 21.30
C GLU A 43 20.98 9.30 20.55
N ILE A 44 20.46 9.45 19.32
CA ILE A 44 20.10 8.29 18.48
C ILE A 44 21.38 7.50 18.16
N GLU A 45 21.39 6.24 18.56
CA GLU A 45 22.52 5.33 18.40
C GLU A 45 22.37 4.46 17.15
N ALA A 46 21.13 4.04 16.86
CA ALA A 46 20.86 3.15 15.75
C ALA A 46 20.81 3.90 14.42
N LYS A 47 21.48 3.33 13.41
CA LYS A 47 21.47 3.85 12.04
C LYS A 47 20.23 3.37 11.30
N ASP A 48 19.85 4.16 10.30
CA ASP A 48 18.88 3.77 9.29
C ASP A 48 19.35 2.51 8.55
N GLU A 49 18.40 1.63 8.25
CA GLU A 49 18.63 0.35 7.58
C GLU A 49 17.76 0.26 6.33
N PHE A 50 18.35 -0.13 5.20
CA PHE A 50 17.59 -0.48 4.01
C PHE A 50 17.33 -1.98 4.01
N ILE A 51 16.06 -2.34 3.80
CA ILE A 51 15.60 -3.70 3.61
C ILE A 51 15.14 -3.80 2.16
N ASP A 52 15.89 -4.55 1.35
CA ASP A 52 15.57 -4.79 -0.05
C ASP A 52 14.47 -5.87 -0.17
N LEU A 53 13.49 -5.63 -1.03
CA LEU A 53 12.40 -6.56 -1.32
C LEU A 53 12.67 -7.20 -2.69
N GLU A 54 13.10 -8.46 -2.69
CA GLU A 54 13.60 -9.13 -3.90
C GLU A 54 12.53 -9.95 -4.67
N ASP A 55 11.43 -10.33 -4.01
CA ASP A 55 10.37 -11.20 -4.58
C ASP A 55 9.05 -10.43 -4.76
N GLU A 56 9.15 -9.29 -5.46
CA GLU A 56 7.97 -8.47 -5.77
C GLU A 56 7.30 -8.97 -7.05
N PRO A 57 5.97 -9.25 -7.01
CA PRO A 57 5.25 -9.67 -8.20
C PRO A 57 5.22 -8.55 -9.23
N ASP A 58 5.41 -8.90 -10.49
CA ASP A 58 5.08 -8.01 -11.61
C ASP A 58 3.55 -7.85 -11.72
N HIS A 59 3.12 -6.99 -12.65
CA HIS A 59 1.69 -6.71 -12.80
C HIS A 59 0.90 -7.98 -13.22
N ASP A 60 1.46 -8.82 -14.08
CA ASP A 60 0.80 -10.04 -14.55
C ASP A 60 0.63 -11.06 -13.42
N GLU A 61 1.64 -11.20 -12.55
CA GLU A 61 1.60 -12.06 -11.38
C GLU A 61 0.60 -11.55 -10.34
N LEU A 62 0.46 -10.23 -10.15
CA LEU A 62 -0.60 -9.65 -9.33
C LEU A 62 -1.98 -9.99 -9.90
N CYS A 63 -2.20 -9.74 -11.20
CA CYS A 63 -3.45 -10.12 -11.86
C CYS A 63 -3.73 -11.61 -11.73
N ARG A 64 -2.72 -12.47 -11.88
CA ARG A 64 -2.87 -13.92 -11.72
C ARG A 64 -3.30 -14.30 -10.31
N ARG A 65 -2.71 -13.69 -9.28
CA ARG A 65 -3.09 -13.91 -7.87
C ARG A 65 -4.53 -13.48 -7.60
N GLU A 66 -4.96 -12.33 -8.15
CA GLU A 66 -6.35 -11.86 -8.07
C GLU A 66 -7.32 -12.86 -8.71
N GLN A 67 -7.00 -13.36 -9.92
CA GLN A 67 -7.85 -14.33 -10.61
C GLN A 67 -7.96 -15.66 -9.86
N LEU A 68 -6.86 -16.14 -9.25
CA LEU A 68 -6.89 -17.34 -8.41
C LEU A 68 -7.77 -17.16 -7.17
N PHE A 69 -7.64 -16.02 -6.49
CA PHE A 69 -8.48 -15.70 -5.34
C PHE A 69 -9.96 -15.60 -5.73
N PHE A 70 -10.26 -15.01 -6.89
CA PHE A 70 -11.62 -14.97 -7.43
C PHE A 70 -12.17 -16.37 -7.74
N LEU A 71 -11.36 -17.25 -8.32
CA LEU A 71 -11.72 -18.66 -8.55
C LEU A 71 -12.02 -19.39 -7.24
N ASP A 72 -11.27 -19.14 -6.17
CA ASP A 72 -11.57 -19.69 -4.85
C ASP A 72 -12.93 -19.21 -4.33
N GLY A 73 -13.29 -17.95 -4.59
CA GLY A 73 -14.65 -17.44 -4.33
C GLY A 73 -15.74 -18.17 -5.13
N ILE A 74 -15.53 -18.35 -6.45
CA ILE A 74 -16.47 -19.08 -7.33
C ILE A 74 -16.66 -20.53 -6.86
N THR A 75 -15.58 -21.19 -6.46
CA THR A 75 -15.60 -22.59 -6.03
C THR A 75 -16.01 -22.77 -4.57
N GLY A 76 -16.36 -21.69 -3.85
CA GLY A 76 -16.83 -21.72 -2.48
C GLY A 76 -15.74 -21.99 -1.44
N LYS A 77 -14.47 -21.79 -1.78
CA LYS A 77 -13.31 -21.96 -0.89
C LYS A 77 -12.95 -20.69 -0.14
N ALA A 78 -13.42 -19.52 -0.60
CA ALA A 78 -13.23 -18.24 0.05
C ALA A 78 -14.57 -17.54 0.29
N ASP A 79 -14.73 -16.92 1.47
CA ASP A 79 -15.83 -16.02 1.77
C ASP A 79 -15.47 -14.61 1.29
N LEU A 80 -16.27 -14.07 0.37
CA LEU A 80 -16.06 -12.75 -0.22
C LEU A 80 -16.87 -11.63 0.47
N THR A 81 -17.51 -11.91 1.60
CA THR A 81 -18.35 -10.93 2.32
C THR A 81 -17.59 -9.64 2.62
N GLU A 82 -16.34 -9.74 3.09
CA GLU A 82 -15.51 -8.57 3.36
C GLU A 82 -15.17 -7.79 2.07
N HIS A 83 -14.84 -8.49 0.98
CA HIS A 83 -14.56 -7.87 -0.32
C HIS A 83 -15.77 -7.09 -0.84
N GLN A 84 -16.97 -7.67 -0.75
CA GLN A 84 -18.22 -7.01 -1.16
C GLN A 84 -18.51 -5.77 -0.30
N ASN A 85 -18.39 -5.87 1.02
CA ASN A 85 -18.57 -4.73 1.92
C ASN A 85 -17.56 -3.61 1.64
N SER A 86 -16.33 -3.95 1.29
CA SER A 86 -15.30 -2.98 0.92
C SER A 86 -15.61 -2.29 -0.41
N ALA A 87 -16.17 -2.99 -1.40
CA ALA A 87 -16.61 -2.39 -2.66
C ALA A 87 -17.78 -1.39 -2.46
N ILE A 88 -18.73 -1.73 -1.59
CA ILE A 88 -19.83 -0.84 -1.21
C ILE A 88 -19.27 0.42 -0.52
N ARG A 89 -18.42 0.25 0.50
CA ARG A 89 -17.79 1.39 1.21
C ARG A 89 -16.96 2.29 0.29
N ALA A 90 -16.23 1.71 -0.66
CA ALA A 90 -15.50 2.50 -1.65
C ALA A 90 -16.45 3.36 -2.50
N SER A 91 -17.61 2.79 -2.89
CA SER A 91 -18.64 3.52 -3.63
C SER A 91 -19.26 4.65 -2.79
N GLU A 92 -19.52 4.42 -1.51
CA GLU A 92 -20.02 5.44 -0.57
C GLU A 92 -19.04 6.62 -0.45
N ILE A 93 -17.74 6.33 -0.34
CA ILE A 93 -16.69 7.36 -0.28
C ILE A 93 -16.66 8.19 -1.57
N VAL A 94 -16.73 7.55 -2.74
CA VAL A 94 -16.73 8.26 -4.03
C VAL A 94 -17.95 9.17 -4.17
N LEU A 95 -19.13 8.69 -3.78
CA LEU A 95 -20.36 9.49 -3.79
C LEU A 95 -20.29 10.66 -2.81
N ALA A 96 -19.77 10.42 -1.60
CA ALA A 96 -19.58 11.47 -0.60
C ALA A 96 -18.57 12.53 -1.07
N ALA A 97 -17.52 12.13 -1.78
CA ALA A 97 -16.56 13.06 -2.37
C ALA A 97 -17.19 13.95 -3.45
N ASP A 98 -18.02 13.40 -4.35
CA ASP A 98 -18.76 14.18 -5.35
C ASP A 98 -19.75 15.15 -4.70
N GLU A 99 -20.50 14.72 -3.69
CA GLU A 99 -21.42 15.60 -2.98
C GLU A 99 -20.67 16.68 -2.18
N SER A 100 -19.56 16.35 -1.53
CA SER A 100 -18.70 17.32 -0.84
C SER A 100 -18.18 18.39 -1.79
N PHE A 101 -17.73 17.99 -2.99
CA PHE A 101 -17.29 18.91 -4.04
C PHE A 101 -18.39 19.88 -4.47
N ARG A 102 -19.61 19.38 -4.69
CA ARG A 102 -20.75 20.20 -5.13
C ARG A 102 -21.28 21.13 -4.05
N SER A 103 -21.28 20.68 -2.80
CA SER A 103 -21.84 21.42 -1.67
C SER A 103 -20.85 22.33 -0.95
N GLY A 104 -19.54 22.09 -1.13
CA GLY A 104 -18.47 22.76 -0.39
C GLY A 104 -18.41 22.41 1.09
N LYS A 105 -19.05 21.30 1.52
CA LYS A 105 -19.13 20.87 2.93
C LYS A 105 -18.47 19.52 3.13
N THR A 106 -17.91 19.31 4.32
CA THR A 106 -17.47 17.98 4.78
C THR A 106 -18.68 17.08 5.03
N LEU A 107 -18.61 15.84 4.54
CA LEU A 107 -19.62 14.80 4.81
C LEU A 107 -19.10 13.79 5.83
N ASN A 108 -20.01 13.23 6.62
CA ASN A 108 -19.71 12.17 7.58
C ASN A 108 -20.31 10.85 7.07
N LEU A 109 -19.50 9.79 7.12
CA LEU A 109 -19.85 8.41 6.77
C LEU A 109 -19.87 7.53 8.03
#